data_AF-A0A553H4F3-F1
#
_entry.id   AF-A0A553H4F3-F1
#
_cell.length_a   1.000
_cell.length_b   1.000
_cell.length_c   1.000
_cell.angle_alpha   90.00
_cell.angle_beta   90.00
_cell.angle_gamma   90.00
#
_symmetry.space_group_name_H-M   'P 1'
#
loop_
_entity.id
_entity.type
_entity.pdbx_description
1 polymer ?
#
loop_
_entity_poly.entity_id
_entity_poly.type
_entity_poly.pdbx_seq_one_letter_code
_entity_poly.pdbx_strand_id
1 'polypeptide(L)'
;MGTQHNQQLKERLRQAGLKTSLPRLKILDALHQATLDKGGSSARALHADLVEAGLPISLGGVRQVICRLSSHGVIIHEAKNRYSFSLES
;
A
#
# COMPACT_ATOMS: atom_id res chain seq x y z
N MET A 1 -19.76 6.15 0.17
CA MET A 1 -19.26 5.53 -1.08
C MET A 1 -17.94 4.77 -0.87
N GLY A 2 -17.77 4.01 0.23
CA GLY A 2 -16.44 3.49 0.66
C GLY A 2 -16.28 1.97 0.75
N THR A 3 -17.22 1.18 0.25
CA THR A 3 -17.27 -0.27 0.50
C THR A 3 -16.51 -1.08 -0.56
N GLN A 4 -16.68 -0.77 -1.84
CA GLN A 4 -16.12 -1.56 -2.94
C GLN A 4 -14.59 -1.56 -2.97
N HIS A 5 -13.97 -0.37 -2.87
CA HIS A 5 -12.51 -0.23 -2.92
C HIS A 5 -11.84 -0.94 -1.75
N ASN A 6 -12.35 -0.72 -0.53
CA ASN A 6 -11.80 -1.36 0.66
C ASN A 6 -11.99 -2.89 0.63
N GLN A 7 -13.08 -3.39 0.06
CA GLN A 7 -13.29 -4.82 -0.19
C GLN A 7 -12.27 -5.37 -1.21
N GLN A 8 -11.99 -4.67 -2.31
CA GLN A 8 -10.97 -5.09 -3.27
C GLN A 8 -9.57 -5.17 -2.64
N LEU A 9 -9.19 -4.16 -1.83
CA LEU A 9 -7.90 -4.20 -1.11
C LEU A 9 -7.84 -5.35 -0.11
N LYS A 10 -8.95 -5.64 0.59
CA LYS A 10 -9.05 -6.79 1.50
C LYS A 10 -8.92 -8.12 0.75
N GLU A 11 -9.59 -8.26 -0.38
CA GLU A 11 -9.53 -9.48 -1.20
C GLU A 11 -8.11 -9.72 -1.72
N ARG A 12 -7.43 -8.66 -2.21
CA ARG A 12 -6.03 -8.74 -2.66
C ARG A 12 -5.07 -9.16 -1.53
N LEU A 13 -5.22 -8.58 -0.33
CA LEU A 13 -4.45 -9.04 0.83
C LEU A 13 -4.74 -10.51 1.15
N ARG A 14 -6.01 -10.93 1.07
CA ARG A 14 -6.42 -12.32 1.35
C ARG A 14 -5.85 -13.30 0.32
N GLN A 15 -5.90 -12.95 -0.97
CA GLN A 15 -5.31 -13.72 -2.08
C GLN A 15 -3.80 -13.87 -1.92
N ALA A 16 -3.14 -12.81 -1.44
CA ALA A 16 -1.71 -12.83 -1.12
C ALA A 16 -1.37 -13.52 0.21
N GLY A 17 -2.33 -14.12 0.91
CA GLY A 17 -2.09 -14.78 2.21
C GLY A 17 -1.77 -13.82 3.36
N LEU A 18 -2.02 -12.52 3.19
CA LEU A 18 -1.73 -11.48 4.18
C LEU A 18 -2.94 -11.17 5.06
N LYS A 19 -2.69 -10.99 6.36
CA LYS A 19 -3.72 -10.52 7.30
C LYS A 19 -4.23 -9.14 6.92
N THR A 20 -5.54 -9.01 6.81
CA THR A 20 -6.26 -7.74 6.61
C THR A 20 -6.22 -6.91 7.90
N SER A 21 -5.25 -5.99 7.99
CA SER A 21 -5.15 -5.04 9.11
C SER A 21 -5.34 -3.61 8.61
N LEU A 22 -5.83 -2.73 9.49
CA LEU A 22 -6.03 -1.30 9.18
C LEU A 22 -4.76 -0.61 8.62
N PRO A 23 -3.56 -0.81 9.20
CA PRO A 23 -2.34 -0.21 8.65
C PRO A 23 -2.02 -0.70 7.24
N ARG A 24 -2.16 -2.00 6.97
CA ARG A 24 -1.91 -2.54 5.62
C ARG A 24 -2.90 -2.00 4.61
N LEU A 25 -4.19 -1.95 4.97
CA LEU A 25 -5.21 -1.38 4.11
C LEU A 25 -4.95 0.09 3.80
N LYS A 26 -4.57 0.89 4.80
CA LYS A 26 -4.26 2.31 4.61
C LYS A 26 -3.02 2.53 3.74
N ILE A 27 -1.97 1.73 3.93
CA ILE A 27 -0.79 1.75 3.05
C ILE A 27 -1.17 1.36 1.62
N LEU A 28 -1.96 0.32 1.45
CA LEU A 28 -2.40 -0.16 0.14
C LEU A 28 -3.27 0.89 -0.58
N ASP A 29 -4.18 1.52 0.16
CA ASP A 29 -5.08 2.56 -0.32
C ASP A 29 -4.30 3.81 -0.76
N ALA A 30 -3.41 4.32 0.09
CA ALA A 30 -2.54 5.45 -0.24
C ALA A 30 -1.64 5.14 -1.46
N LEU A 31 -1.09 3.93 -1.53
CA LEU A 31 -0.29 3.49 -2.66
C LEU A 31 -1.10 3.35 -3.94
N HIS A 32 -2.32 2.82 -3.86
CA HIS A 32 -3.21 2.69 -4.99
C HIS A 32 -3.58 4.07 -5.55
N GLN A 33 -3.95 5.03 -4.69
CA GLN A 33 -4.20 6.41 -5.11
C GLN A 33 -2.97 7.05 -5.75
N ALA A 34 -1.78 6.91 -5.14
CA ALA A 34 -0.56 7.45 -5.71
C ALA A 34 -0.13 6.75 -7.03
N THR A 35 -0.52 5.49 -7.21
CA THR A 35 -0.32 4.76 -8.47
C THR A 35 -1.19 5.35 -9.57
N LEU A 36 -2.47 5.64 -9.27
CA LEU A 36 -3.39 6.27 -10.22
C LEU A 36 -3.00 7.71 -10.57
N ASP A 37 -2.58 8.50 -9.58
CA ASP A 37 -2.27 9.93 -9.77
C ASP A 37 -0.87 10.16 -10.36
N LYS A 38 0.15 9.43 -9.86
CA LYS A 38 1.57 9.73 -10.14
C LYS A 38 2.36 8.53 -10.68
N GLY A 39 1.72 7.39 -10.93
CA GLY A 39 2.38 6.14 -11.31
C GLY A 39 3.14 5.46 -10.16
N GLY A 40 2.92 5.87 -8.91
CA GLY A 40 3.47 5.21 -7.72
C GLY A 40 4.02 6.20 -6.69
N SER A 41 4.44 5.70 -5.53
CA SER A 41 4.94 6.51 -4.41
C SER A 41 6.19 5.95 -3.77
N SER A 42 6.94 6.80 -3.07
CA SER A 42 8.06 6.35 -2.24
C SER A 42 7.55 5.99 -0.84
N ALA A 43 8.28 5.12 -0.13
CA ALA A 43 7.95 4.80 1.27
C ALA A 43 7.90 6.04 2.18
N ARG A 44 8.68 7.08 1.85
CA ARG A 44 8.70 8.34 2.61
C ARG A 44 7.45 9.18 2.38
N ALA A 45 6.97 9.25 1.14
CA ALA A 45 5.74 9.96 0.81
C ALA A 45 4.53 9.24 1.43
N LEU A 46 4.43 7.91 1.27
CA LEU A 46 3.39 7.12 1.93
C LEU A 46 3.38 7.30 3.44
N HIS A 47 4.56 7.34 4.07
CA HIS A 47 4.66 7.60 5.50
C HIS A 47 4.11 8.99 5.88
N ALA A 48 4.42 10.04 5.10
CA ALA A 48 3.89 11.37 5.34
C ALA A 48 2.35 11.36 5.25
N ASP A 49 1.78 10.75 4.21
CA ASP A 49 0.33 10.66 4.02
C ASP A 49 -0.35 9.90 5.18
N LEU A 50 0.27 8.82 5.68
CA LEU A 50 -0.26 8.02 6.79
C LEU A 50 -0.20 8.77 8.12
N VAL A 51 0.86 9.53 8.35
CA VAL A 51 0.99 10.38 9.55
C VAL A 51 -0.03 11.51 9.49
N GLU A 52 -0.22 12.14 8.34
CA GLU A 52 -1.26 13.17 8.14
C GLU A 52 -2.67 12.60 8.35
N ALA A 53 -2.91 11.35 7.94
CA ALA A 53 -4.14 10.62 8.20
C ALA A 53 -4.30 10.14 9.67
N GLY A 54 -3.36 10.48 10.56
CA GLY A 54 -3.41 10.17 12.00
C GLY A 54 -3.00 8.74 12.36
N LEU A 55 -2.31 8.00 11.49
CA LEU A 55 -1.82 6.67 11.83
C LEU A 55 -0.46 6.74 12.56
N PRO A 56 -0.35 6.15 13.77
CA PRO A 56 0.92 6.08 14.50
C PRO A 56 1.79 4.95 13.96
N ILE A 57 2.34 5.14 12.75
CA ILE A 57 3.25 4.19 12.10
C ILE A 57 4.59 4.86 11.82
N SER A 58 5.68 4.18 12.15
CA SER A 58 7.02 4.66 11.83
C SER A 58 7.37 4.39 10.37
N LEU A 59 8.30 5.18 9.82
CA LEU A 59 8.83 4.96 8.47
C LEU A 59 9.39 3.54 8.29
N GLY A 60 10.03 2.98 9.33
CA GLY A 60 10.50 1.60 9.31
C GLY A 60 9.37 0.58 9.23
N GLY A 61 8.25 0.82 9.93
CA GLY A 61 7.04 0.01 9.83
C GLY A 61 6.41 0.06 8.44
N VAL A 62 6.34 1.25 7.82
CA VAL A 62 5.87 1.43 6.44
C VAL A 62 6.74 0.63 5.48
N ARG A 63 8.08 0.75 5.58
CA ARG A 63 9.02 -0.04 4.76
C ARG A 63 8.83 -1.54 4.95
N GLN A 64 8.68 -2.03 6.17
CA GLN A 64 8.44 -3.45 6.42
C GLN A 64 7.15 -3.95 5.78
N VAL A 65 6.08 -3.16 5.84
CA VAL A 65 4.81 -3.53 5.20
C VAL A 65 4.96 -3.54 3.69
N ILE A 66 5.57 -2.51 3.11
CA ILE A 66 5.87 -2.43 1.67
C ILE A 66 6.71 -3.62 1.22
N CYS A 67 7.80 -3.93 1.92
CA CYS A 67 8.63 -5.10 1.62
C CYS A 67 7.80 -6.40 1.64
N ARG A 68 6.95 -6.59 2.66
CA ARG A 68 6.06 -7.76 2.71
C ARG A 68 5.09 -7.79 1.53
N LEU A 69 4.43 -6.68 1.22
CA LEU A 69 3.49 -6.60 0.10
C LEU A 69 4.19 -6.93 -1.22
N SER A 70 5.41 -6.41 -1.42
CA SER A 70 6.22 -6.69 -2.60
C SER A 70 6.64 -8.15 -2.68
N SER A 71 7.06 -8.76 -1.56
CA SER A 71 7.41 -10.19 -1.52
C SER A 71 6.22 -11.12 -1.79
N HIS A 72 4.98 -10.66 -1.59
CA HIS A 72 3.77 -11.44 -1.91
C HIS A 72 3.15 -11.02 -3.26
N GLY A 73 3.83 -10.20 -4.06
CA GLY A 73 3.37 -9.78 -5.39
C GLY A 73 2.21 -8.78 -5.41
N VAL A 74 1.80 -8.24 -4.25
CA VAL A 74 0.66 -7.29 -4.18
C VAL A 74 1.03 -5.94 -4.79
N ILE A 75 2.30 -5.56 -4.72
CA ILE A 75 2.83 -4.28 -5.19
C ILE A 75 4.12 -4.53 -5.96
N ILE A 76 4.40 -3.64 -6.91
CA ILE A 76 5.59 -3.68 -7.74
C ILE A 76 6.60 -2.68 -7.15
N HIS A 77 7.84 -3.14 -6.99
CA HIS A 77 8.96 -2.26 -6.67
C HIS A 77 9.57 -1.76 -7.98
N GLU A 78 9.47 -0.46 -8.19
CA GLU A 78 9.95 0.26 -9.36
C GLU A 78 11.38 0.76 -9.13
N ALA A 79 12.08 1.11 -10.21
CA ALA A 79 13.35 1.81 -10.09
C ALA A 79 13.21 3.12 -9.29
N LYS A 80 14.30 3.56 -8.64
CA LYS A 80 14.35 4.77 -7.80
C LYS A 80 13.58 4.70 -6.47
N ASN A 81 13.44 3.52 -5.87
CA ASN A 81 12.75 3.31 -4.58
C ASN A 81 11.28 3.75 -4.60
N ARG A 82 10.63 3.60 -5.76
CA ARG A 82 9.21 3.84 -5.93
C ARG A 82 8.47 2.51 -5.89
N TYR A 83 7.22 2.57 -5.46
CA TYR A 83 6.34 1.43 -5.40
C TYR A 83 5.06 1.79 -6.13
N SER A 84 4.49 0.83 -6.84
CA SER A 84 3.23 0.94 -7.54
C SER A 84 2.34 -0.24 -7.18
N PHE A 85 1.02 -0.05 -7.20
CA PHE A 85 0.08 -1.14 -6.98
C PHE A 85 0.10 -2.08 -8.18
N SER A 86 0.15 -3.41 -7.94
CA SER A 86 0.10 -4.39 -9.03
C SER A 86 -1.32 -4.44 -9.59
N LEU A 87 -1.54 -3.72 -10.69
CA LEU A 87 -2.76 -3.80 -11.49
C LEU A 87 -2.68 -5.04 -12.38
N GLU A 88 -2.68 -6.24 -11.78
CA GLU A 88 -2.90 -7.44 -12.58
C GLU A 88 -4.32 -7.37 -13.16
N SER A 89 -4.37 -7.34 -14.50
CA SER A 89 -5.57 -7.32 -15.35
C SER A 89 -6.38 -8.60 -15.22
#